data_AF-A0AAU1GK66-F1
#
_entry.id   AF-A0AAU1GK66-F1
#
_cell.length_a   1.000
_cell.length_b   1.000
_cell.length_c   1.000
_cell.angle_alpha   90.00
_cell.angle_beta   90.00
_cell.angle_gamma   90.00
#
_symmetry.space_group_name_H-M   'P 1'
#
loop_
_entity.id
_entity.type
_entity.pdbx_description
1 polymer ?
#
loop_
_entity_poly.entity_id
_entity_poly.type
_entity_poly.pdbx_seq_one_letter_code
_entity_poly.pdbx_strand_id
1 'polypeptide(L)'
;MSCCCTPADPATPAWTSPVARNRYAALPASLRDAFDVVGYDMRGVARSGQVQCWNDKEYSAAADAARGVPGPGALRGAVRQGLDFATACQQRSTDLVPFIGTGSNAKDIDLLRQAPGEEALTFYGRSFGSYVGTVPRHGPGRGLRTAALRRVTDYLATLALHLRAPCHVRGR
;
A
#
# COMPACT_ATOMS: atom_id res chain seq x y z
N MET A 1 14.88 16.02 0.50
CA MET A 1 14.82 14.74 -0.24
C MET A 1 13.57 14.05 0.25
N SER A 2 12.69 13.56 -0.62
CA SER A 2 11.42 13.00 -0.18
C SER A 2 11.53 11.52 0.17
N CYS A 3 10.89 11.13 1.28
CA CYS A 3 10.69 9.74 1.66
C CYS A 3 9.20 9.40 1.60
N CYS A 4 8.80 8.61 0.62
CA CYS A 4 7.42 8.14 0.48
C CYS A 4 7.19 6.90 1.34
N CYS A 5 6.13 6.94 2.14
CA CYS A 5 5.79 5.91 3.10
C CYS A 5 4.43 5.28 2.82
N THR A 6 4.37 3.94 2.84
CA THR A 6 3.10 3.20 2.70
C THR A 6 2.66 2.50 3.99
N PRO A 7 1.34 2.45 4.25
CA PRO A 7 0.76 1.63 5.32
C PRO A 7 1.07 0.12 5.16
N ALA A 8 0.91 -0.61 6.26
CA ALA A 8 1.07 -2.06 6.27
C ALA A 8 -0.08 -2.80 5.58
N ASP A 9 -1.29 -2.25 5.68
CA ASP A 9 -2.51 -2.78 5.09
C ASP A 9 -2.91 -1.88 3.90
N PRO A 10 -3.16 -2.47 2.72
CA PRO A 10 -3.46 -1.73 1.50
C PRO A 10 -4.76 -0.92 1.53
N ALA A 11 -5.70 -1.23 2.43
CA ALA A 11 -6.96 -0.50 2.60
C ALA A 11 -6.89 0.59 3.69
N THR A 12 -5.76 0.69 4.40
CA THR A 12 -5.62 1.70 5.46
C THR A 12 -5.26 3.06 4.84
N PRO A 13 -6.03 4.13 5.12
CA PRO A 13 -5.65 5.47 4.72
C PRO A 13 -4.29 5.86 5.32
N ALA A 14 -3.39 6.49 4.58
CA ALA A 14 -2.10 6.91 5.09
C ALA A 14 -2.22 7.85 6.30
N TRP A 15 -3.24 8.71 6.30
CA TRP A 15 -3.45 9.69 7.36
C TRP A 15 -4.07 9.12 8.65
N THR A 16 -4.71 7.95 8.60
CA THR A 16 -5.11 7.19 9.80
C THR A 16 -4.12 6.08 10.13
N SER A 17 -3.34 5.64 9.14
CA SER A 17 -2.24 4.71 9.32
C SER A 17 -1.27 5.29 10.32
N PRO A 18 -0.70 4.45 11.20
CA PRO A 18 0.33 4.87 12.11
C PRO A 18 1.45 5.62 11.40
N VAL A 19 1.74 5.36 10.12
CA VAL A 19 2.93 5.88 9.43
C VAL A 19 2.88 7.38 9.09
N ALA A 20 1.75 7.99 8.71
CA ALA A 20 1.75 9.39 8.25
C ALA A 20 1.25 10.44 9.26
N ARG A 21 0.49 10.06 10.30
CA ARG A 21 0.00 11.04 11.31
C ARG A 21 0.43 10.75 12.75
N ASN A 22 0.52 9.47 13.16
CA ASN A 22 0.84 9.09 14.55
C ASN A 22 2.24 8.48 14.78
N ARG A 23 3.05 8.33 13.73
CA ARG A 23 4.43 7.80 13.82
C ARG A 23 5.45 8.57 13.02
N TYR A 24 5.15 9.77 12.50
CA TYR A 24 6.26 10.68 12.19
C TYR A 24 7.21 10.72 13.40
N ALA A 25 6.69 10.97 14.60
CA ALA A 25 7.43 10.89 15.86
C ALA A 25 8.10 9.53 16.16
N ALA A 26 7.55 8.41 15.68
CA ALA A 26 8.13 7.07 15.90
C ALA A 26 9.05 6.61 14.75
N LEU A 27 9.23 7.42 13.71
CA LEU A 27 10.36 7.27 12.80
C LEU A 27 11.64 7.68 13.53
N PRO A 28 12.77 7.00 13.28
CA PRO A 28 14.07 7.45 13.75
C PRO A 28 14.29 8.94 13.47
N ALA A 29 14.84 9.69 14.44
CA ALA A 29 15.10 11.12 14.28
C ALA A 29 15.92 11.40 13.01
N SER A 30 16.92 10.56 12.73
CA SER A 30 17.73 10.65 11.51
C SER A 30 16.94 10.59 10.21
N LEU A 31 15.81 9.87 10.15
CA LEU A 31 14.93 9.85 8.98
C LEU A 31 14.07 11.11 8.90
N ARG A 32 13.56 11.58 10.04
CA ARG A 32 12.76 12.80 10.11
C ARG A 32 13.55 14.06 9.77
N ASP A 33 14.83 14.09 10.16
CA ASP A 33 15.71 15.24 9.96
C ASP A 33 16.31 15.27 8.55
N ALA A 34 16.41 14.11 7.88
CA ALA A 34 17.01 13.99 6.56
C ALA A 34 16.00 14.01 5.39
N PHE A 35 14.73 13.70 5.66
CA PHE A 35 13.72 13.53 4.62
C PHE A 35 12.41 14.25 4.89
N ASP A 36 11.82 14.76 3.81
CA ASP A 36 10.43 15.17 3.76
C ASP A 36 9.57 13.92 3.69
N VAL A 37 8.91 13.56 4.80
CA VAL A 37 8.13 12.32 4.91
C VAL A 37 6.74 12.54 4.33
N VAL A 38 6.42 11.81 3.26
CA VAL A 38 5.14 11.88 2.56
C VAL A 38 4.41 10.54 2.66
N GLY A 39 3.17 10.58 3.15
CA GLY A 39 2.24 9.45 3.06
C GLY A 39 1.20 9.71 1.99
N TYR A 40 0.70 8.66 1.34
CA TYR A 40 -0.37 8.76 0.35
C TYR A 40 -1.40 7.63 0.52
N ASP A 41 -2.66 7.94 0.26
CA ASP A 41 -3.72 6.93 0.21
C ASP A 41 -3.59 6.19 -1.13
N MET A 42 -3.49 4.86 -1.08
CA MET A 42 -3.48 4.04 -2.30
C MET A 42 -4.78 4.27 -3.10
N ARG A 43 -4.71 4.16 -4.43
CA ARG A 43 -5.90 4.22 -5.28
C ARG A 43 -6.94 3.23 -4.79
N GLY A 44 -8.18 3.68 -4.59
CA GLY A 44 -9.22 2.85 -3.99
C GLY A 44 -9.46 3.09 -2.50
N VAL A 45 -8.65 3.95 -1.85
CA VAL A 45 -8.64 4.13 -0.40
C VAL A 45 -8.92 5.57 -0.03
N ALA A 46 -9.86 5.77 0.89
CA ALA A 46 -10.25 7.06 1.47
C ALA A 46 -10.29 8.19 0.44
N ARG A 47 -9.30 9.09 0.47
CA ARG A 47 -9.30 10.30 -0.36
C ARG A 47 -8.87 10.05 -1.80
N SER A 48 -8.26 8.90 -2.08
CA SER A 48 -7.84 8.46 -3.42
C SER A 48 -8.93 7.64 -4.14
N GLY A 49 -10.19 8.03 -3.94
CA GLY A 49 -11.38 7.36 -4.46
C GLY A 49 -11.69 6.06 -3.70
N GLN A 50 -12.41 6.13 -2.59
CA GLN A 50 -12.78 4.95 -1.81
C GLN A 50 -13.60 3.95 -2.63
N VAL A 51 -13.12 2.71 -2.76
CA VAL A 51 -13.91 1.61 -3.32
C VAL A 51 -15.09 1.32 -2.40
N GLN A 52 -16.27 1.31 -2.99
CA GLN A 52 -17.54 0.96 -2.39
C GLN A 52 -18.01 -0.39 -2.95
N CYS A 53 -18.25 -1.36 -2.07
CA CYS A 53 -18.76 -2.69 -2.42
C CYS A 53 -20.07 -2.96 -1.70
N TRP A 54 -20.03 -3.09 -0.37
CA TRP A 54 -21.21 -3.19 0.48
C TRP A 54 -21.35 -1.96 1.36
N ASN A 55 -22.60 -1.60 1.67
CA ASN A 55 -22.88 -0.68 2.76
C ASN A 55 -22.78 -1.41 4.12
N ASP A 56 -22.82 -0.65 5.21
CA ASP A 56 -22.64 -1.18 6.57
C ASP A 56 -23.63 -2.29 6.92
N LYS A 57 -24.88 -2.20 6.43
CA LYS A 57 -25.93 -3.20 6.69
C LYS A 57 -25.63 -4.51 5.95
N GLU A 58 -25.28 -4.42 4.67
CA GLU A 58 -24.91 -5.57 3.85
C GLU A 58 -23.67 -6.26 4.41
N TYR A 59 -22.64 -5.49 4.77
CA TYR A 59 -21.42 -6.02 5.38
C TYR A 59 -21.71 -6.70 6.72
N SER A 60 -22.50 -6.07 7.59
CA SER A 60 -22.85 -6.64 8.90
C SER A 60 -23.62 -7.95 8.76
N ALA A 61 -24.61 -8.01 7.87
CA ALA A 61 -25.37 -9.25 7.62
C ALA A 61 -24.46 -10.36 7.06
N ALA A 62 -23.55 -10.01 6.14
CA ALA A 62 -22.60 -10.95 5.56
C ALA A 62 -21.57 -11.46 6.61
N ALA A 63 -21.10 -10.57 7.49
CA ALA A 63 -20.19 -10.93 8.58
C ALA A 63 -20.89 -11.82 9.61
N ASP A 64 -22.13 -11.50 9.98
CA ASP A 64 -22.95 -12.30 10.89
C ASP A 64 -23.20 -13.72 10.35
N ALA A 65 -23.53 -13.83 9.05
CA ALA A 65 -23.71 -15.11 8.38
C ALA A 65 -22.43 -15.97 8.31
N ALA A 66 -21.25 -15.33 8.36
CA ALA A 66 -19.95 -16.00 8.34
C ALA A 66 -19.40 -16.34 9.73
N ARG A 67 -20.12 -16.04 10.82
CA ARG A 67 -19.68 -16.35 12.19
C ARG A 67 -19.70 -17.85 12.47
N GLY A 68 -18.77 -18.28 13.32
CA GLY A 68 -18.68 -19.66 13.81
C GLY A 68 -17.69 -20.52 13.03
N VAL A 69 -17.62 -21.81 13.37
CA VAL A 69 -16.76 -22.78 12.69
C VAL A 69 -17.53 -23.34 11.48
N PRO A 70 -16.98 -23.24 10.25
CA PRO A 70 -17.65 -23.78 9.06
C PRO A 70 -17.92 -25.27 9.19
N GLY A 71 -19.18 -25.68 9.02
CA GLY A 71 -19.59 -27.08 8.97
C GLY A 71 -19.51 -27.68 7.56
N PRO A 72 -19.77 -28.99 7.40
CA PRO A 72 -19.88 -29.62 6.09
C PRO A 72 -20.89 -28.87 5.19
N GLY A 73 -20.48 -28.54 3.96
CA GLY A 73 -21.32 -27.82 2.99
C GLY A 73 -21.27 -26.28 3.05
N ALA A 74 -20.57 -25.70 4.04
CA ALA A 74 -20.43 -24.23 4.17
C ALA A 74 -19.74 -23.54 2.98
N LEU A 75 -18.90 -24.27 2.23
CA LEU A 75 -18.14 -23.74 1.09
C LEU A 75 -19.04 -23.09 0.03
N ARG A 76 -20.17 -23.72 -0.32
CA ARG A 76 -21.06 -23.18 -1.36
C ARG A 76 -21.65 -21.82 -0.98
N GLY A 77 -22.02 -21.66 0.29
CA GLY A 77 -22.52 -20.39 0.82
C GLY A 77 -21.43 -19.31 0.80
N ALA A 78 -20.23 -19.64 1.30
CA ALA A 78 -19.10 -18.71 1.31
C ALA A 78 -18.68 -18.26 -0.10
N VAL A 79 -18.65 -19.18 -1.08
CA VAL A 79 -18.36 -18.86 -2.48
C VAL A 79 -19.42 -17.92 -3.04
N ARG A 80 -20.71 -18.19 -2.80
CA ARG A 80 -21.79 -17.32 -3.28
C ARG A 80 -21.70 -15.93 -2.67
N GLN A 81 -21.48 -15.83 -1.37
CA GLN A 81 -21.28 -14.55 -0.68
C GLN A 81 -20.07 -13.78 -1.24
N GLY A 82 -18.97 -14.47 -1.57
CA GLY A 82 -17.81 -13.85 -2.22
C GLY A 82 -18.10 -13.33 -3.64
N LEU A 83 -18.88 -14.07 -4.42
CA LEU A 83 -19.34 -13.62 -5.74
C LEU A 83 -20.26 -12.40 -5.63
N ASP A 84 -21.21 -12.43 -4.70
CA ASP A 84 -22.13 -11.31 -4.45
C ASP A 84 -21.37 -10.04 -4.04
N PHE A 85 -20.32 -10.18 -3.21
CA PHE A 85 -19.40 -9.09 -2.87
C PHE A 85 -18.67 -8.53 -4.09
N ALA A 86 -18.07 -9.41 -4.90
CA ALA A 86 -17.33 -9.03 -6.10
C ALA A 86 -18.21 -8.29 -7.11
N THR A 87 -19.44 -8.78 -7.34
CA THR A 87 -20.43 -8.12 -8.19
C THR A 87 -20.80 -6.74 -7.64
N ALA A 88 -21.01 -6.62 -6.33
CA ALA A 88 -21.33 -5.33 -5.72
C ALA A 88 -20.18 -4.31 -5.88
N CYS A 89 -18.91 -4.74 -5.71
CA CYS A 89 -17.75 -3.89 -6.01
C CYS A 89 -17.74 -3.44 -7.48
N GLN A 90 -17.94 -4.37 -8.41
CA GLN A 90 -17.93 -4.06 -9.84
C GLN A 90 -19.03 -3.08 -10.25
N GLN A 91 -20.21 -3.15 -9.64
CA GLN A 91 -21.33 -2.26 -9.96
C GLN A 91 -21.19 -0.87 -9.34
N ARG A 92 -20.63 -0.79 -8.13
CA ARG A 92 -20.59 0.46 -7.34
C ARG A 92 -19.28 1.21 -7.47
N SER A 93 -18.24 0.57 -8.01
CA SER A 93 -16.90 1.13 -8.20
C SER A 93 -16.32 0.77 -9.57
N THR A 94 -17.19 0.69 -10.59
CA THR A 94 -16.90 0.20 -11.95
C THR A 94 -15.62 0.79 -12.54
N ASP A 95 -15.48 2.11 -12.46
CA ASP A 95 -14.37 2.83 -13.10
C ASP A 95 -13.04 2.69 -12.37
N LEU A 96 -13.06 2.14 -11.15
CA LEU A 96 -11.90 2.11 -10.27
C LEU A 96 -11.38 0.69 -9.98
N VAL A 97 -12.27 -0.28 -9.74
CA VAL A 97 -11.91 -1.65 -9.35
C VAL A 97 -10.92 -2.33 -10.30
N PRO A 98 -10.98 -2.14 -11.63
CA PRO A 98 -9.97 -2.71 -12.54
C PRO A 98 -8.55 -2.19 -12.31
N PHE A 99 -8.41 -1.05 -11.60
CA PHE A 99 -7.16 -0.31 -11.50
C PHE A 99 -6.60 -0.16 -10.08
N ILE A 100 -7.16 -0.81 -9.05
CA ILE A 100 -6.66 -0.72 -7.67
C ILE A 100 -5.51 -1.71 -7.34
N GLY A 101 -5.05 -2.48 -8.33
CA GLY A 101 -4.00 -3.47 -8.14
C GLY A 101 -2.61 -2.87 -7.85
N THR A 102 -1.70 -3.70 -7.34
CA THR A 102 -0.34 -3.25 -6.96
C THR A 102 0.47 -2.67 -8.12
N GLY A 103 0.26 -3.15 -9.34
CA GLY A 103 0.89 -2.57 -10.54
C GLY A 103 0.46 -1.12 -10.80
N SER A 104 -0.81 -0.81 -10.61
CA SER A 104 -1.31 0.57 -10.66
C SER A 104 -0.75 1.42 -9.54
N ASN A 105 -0.72 0.88 -8.32
CA ASN A 105 -0.12 1.58 -7.18
C ASN A 105 1.37 1.88 -7.37
N ALA A 106 2.13 0.96 -8.00
CA ALA A 106 3.52 1.20 -8.33
C ALA A 106 3.68 2.38 -9.30
N LYS A 107 2.79 2.48 -10.31
CA LYS A 107 2.74 3.65 -11.21
C LYS A 107 2.39 4.94 -10.46
N ASP A 108 1.45 4.90 -9.53
CA ASP A 108 1.07 6.05 -8.70
C ASP A 108 2.26 6.58 -7.88
N ILE A 109 3.08 5.68 -7.33
CA ILE A 109 4.33 6.06 -6.63
C ILE A 109 5.32 6.76 -7.59
N ASP A 110 5.41 6.33 -8.85
CA ASP A 110 6.28 7.01 -9.81
C ASP A 110 5.77 8.43 -10.13
N LEU A 111 4.45 8.62 -10.23
CA LEU A 111 3.86 9.95 -10.41
C LEU A 111 4.13 10.85 -9.18
N LEU A 112 4.07 10.30 -7.97
CA LEU A 112 4.43 11.01 -6.75
C LEU A 112 5.90 11.42 -6.70
N ARG A 113 6.82 10.64 -7.30
CA ARG A 113 8.23 11.04 -7.49
C ARG A 113 8.35 12.21 -8.46
N GLN A 114 7.58 12.19 -9.55
CA GLN A 114 7.66 13.20 -10.61
C GLN A 114 7.10 14.56 -10.17
N ALA A 115 6.07 14.59 -9.31
CA ALA A 115 5.42 15.83 -8.87
C ALA A 115 6.38 16.86 -8.23
N PRO A 116 7.29 16.51 -7.31
CA PRO A 116 8.31 17.42 -6.79
C PRO A 116 9.55 17.54 -7.72
N GLY A 117 9.58 16.85 -8.86
CA GLY A 117 10.71 16.85 -9.79
C GLY A 117 11.90 16.00 -9.36
N GLU A 118 11.72 15.04 -8.43
CA GLU A 118 12.81 14.22 -7.93
C GLU A 118 13.28 13.18 -8.96
N GLU A 119 14.60 13.07 -9.13
CA GLU A 119 15.21 12.07 -10.02
C GLU A 119 15.05 10.65 -9.46
N ALA A 120 15.09 10.51 -8.14
CA ALA A 120 14.93 9.25 -7.44
C ALA A 120 14.09 9.46 -6.18
N LEU A 121 13.20 8.52 -5.88
CA LEU A 121 12.39 8.54 -4.66
C LEU A 121 13.01 7.62 -3.61
N THR A 122 13.04 8.06 -2.35
CA THR A 122 13.28 7.15 -1.23
C THR A 122 11.96 6.55 -0.79
N PHE A 123 11.85 5.22 -0.77
CA PHE A 123 10.60 4.55 -0.42
C PHE A 123 10.74 3.67 0.81
N TYR A 124 9.81 3.85 1.73
CA TYR A 124 9.68 3.07 2.95
C TYR A 124 8.34 2.32 2.98
N GLY A 125 8.44 0.98 2.99
CA GLY A 125 7.28 0.08 3.03
C GLY A 125 7.33 -0.82 4.25
N ARG A 126 6.16 -1.04 4.85
CA ARG A 126 5.94 -2.03 5.92
C ARG A 126 5.00 -3.11 5.41
N SER A 127 5.24 -4.39 5.75
CA SER A 127 4.34 -5.50 5.42
C SER A 127 3.97 -5.52 3.93
N PHE A 128 2.69 -5.40 3.53
CA PHE A 128 2.30 -5.29 2.12
C PHE A 128 3.05 -4.16 1.38
N GLY A 129 3.33 -3.05 2.06
CA GLY A 129 4.16 -1.98 1.54
C GLY A 129 5.56 -2.42 1.11
N SER A 130 6.13 -3.48 1.71
CA SER A 130 7.40 -4.06 1.28
C SER A 130 7.29 -4.70 -0.11
N TYR A 131 6.17 -5.36 -0.42
CA TYR A 131 5.89 -5.90 -1.75
C TYR A 131 5.67 -4.77 -2.78
N VAL A 132 4.97 -3.71 -2.40
CA VAL A 132 4.82 -2.51 -3.25
C VAL A 132 6.18 -1.94 -3.67
N GLY A 133 7.16 -1.98 -2.77
CA GLY A 133 8.53 -1.54 -3.04
C GLY A 133 9.24 -2.35 -4.14
N THR A 134 8.89 -3.64 -4.31
CA THR A 134 9.52 -4.54 -5.29
C THR A 134 8.85 -4.54 -6.66
N VAL A 135 7.63 -4.03 -6.78
CA VAL A 135 6.91 -4.04 -8.06
C VAL A 135 7.58 -3.08 -9.05
N PRO A 136 7.92 -3.55 -10.27
CA PRO A 136 8.48 -2.69 -11.31
C PRO A 136 7.55 -1.53 -11.66
N ARG A 137 8.15 -0.37 -11.93
CA ARG A 137 7.44 0.83 -12.40
C ARG A 137 7.81 1.05 -13.85
N HIS A 138 6.83 1.37 -14.69
CA HIS A 138 7.08 1.65 -16.10
C HIS A 138 7.54 3.10 -16.27
N GLY A 139 8.74 3.29 -16.83
CA GLY A 139 9.31 4.60 -17.17
C GLY A 139 10.83 4.51 -17.41
N PRO A 140 11.41 5.34 -18.29
CA PRO A 140 12.83 5.28 -18.60
C PRO A 140 13.71 5.77 -17.42
N GLY A 141 14.63 4.91 -16.97
CA GLY A 141 15.94 5.31 -16.43
C GLY A 141 16.02 5.97 -15.05
N ARG A 142 15.00 5.93 -14.18
CA ARG A 142 15.04 6.64 -12.89
C ARG A 142 14.71 5.73 -11.71
N GLY A 143 15.70 5.52 -10.84
CA GLY A 143 15.72 4.45 -9.83
C GLY A 143 15.02 4.80 -8.51
N LEU A 144 14.61 3.75 -7.79
CA LEU A 144 14.07 3.85 -6.44
C LEU A 144 15.19 3.55 -5.43
N ARG A 145 15.37 4.41 -4.43
CA ARG A 145 16.18 4.07 -3.25
C ARG A 145 15.24 3.44 -2.23
N THR A 146 15.17 2.12 -2.20
CA THR A 146 14.23 1.38 -1.33
C THR A 146 14.85 1.04 0.01
N ALA A 147 14.08 1.28 1.07
CA ALA A 147 14.32 0.73 2.40
C ALA A 147 13.03 0.04 2.88
N ALA A 148 13.01 -1.29 2.93
CA ALA A 148 11.85 -2.07 3.37
C ALA A 148 12.08 -2.63 4.78
N LEU A 149 11.08 -2.54 5.67
CA LEU A 149 11.12 -3.27 6.95
C LEU A 149 10.54 -4.67 6.80
N ARG A 150 11.30 -5.66 7.29
CA ARG A 150 10.96 -7.09 7.22
C ARG A 150 9.82 -7.45 8.18
N ARG A 151 8.70 -7.90 7.59
CA ARG A 151 8.02 -9.20 7.82
C ARG A 151 6.90 -9.33 6.78
N VAL A 152 7.26 -9.91 5.63
CA VAL A 152 6.35 -10.62 4.74
C VAL A 152 6.96 -12.01 4.73
N THR A 153 6.35 -12.97 5.42
CA THR A 153 6.88 -14.34 5.48
C THR A 153 6.91 -14.92 4.06
N ASP A 154 8.13 -14.98 3.54
CA ASP A 154 8.62 -15.71 2.36
C ASP A 154 7.85 -15.65 1.04
N TYR A 155 8.33 -14.78 0.16
CA TYR A 155 8.64 -15.13 -1.24
C TYR A 155 10.14 -14.91 -1.48
N LEU A 156 10.94 -15.59 -0.66
CA LEU A 156 12.32 -16.04 -0.87
C LEU A 156 13.26 -15.13 -1.70
N ALA A 157 14.07 -14.38 -0.96
CA ALA A 157 15.48 -14.14 -1.26
C ALA A 157 15.87 -13.30 -2.50
N THR A 158 15.35 -12.10 -2.72
CA THR A 158 16.09 -11.09 -3.53
C THR A 158 15.66 -9.64 -3.24
N LEU A 159 16.35 -8.95 -2.33
CA LEU A 159 16.90 -7.59 -2.54
C LEU A 159 17.78 -7.17 -1.34
N ALA A 160 18.72 -8.03 -0.96
CA ALA A 160 19.81 -7.65 -0.07
C ALA A 160 20.91 -6.93 -0.87
N LEU A 161 20.59 -5.80 -1.48
CA LEU A 161 21.51 -4.85 -2.12
C LEU A 161 20.63 -3.59 -2.27
N HIS A 162 20.70 -2.59 -1.39
CA HIS A 162 21.45 -1.36 -1.65
C HIS A 162 21.79 -0.59 -0.36
N LEU A 163 21.64 -1.19 0.83
CA LEU A 163 22.02 -0.55 2.11
C LEU A 163 23.54 -0.49 2.36
N ARG A 164 24.38 -0.79 1.36
CA ARG A 164 25.86 -0.70 1.45
C ARG A 164 26.45 0.59 0.87
N ALA A 165 25.65 1.56 0.45
CA ALA A 165 26.18 2.90 0.21
C ALA A 165 26.10 3.70 1.53
N PRO A 166 27.22 3.98 2.23
CA PRO A 166 27.20 5.03 3.23
C PRO A 166 26.67 6.29 2.54
N CYS A 167 25.60 6.86 3.09
CA CYS A 167 25.10 8.15 2.63
C CYS A 167 26.18 9.20 2.97
N HIS A 168 27.14 9.39 2.06
CA HIS A 168 28.04 10.51 2.13
C HIS A 168 27.22 11.78 1.91
N VAL A 169 26.97 12.48 3.02
CA VAL A 169 26.56 13.88 3.01
C VAL A 169 27.71 14.66 2.41
N ARG A 170 27.61 15.07 1.14
CA ARG A 170 28.41 16.20 0.65
C ARG A 170 27.79 17.45 1.26
N GLY A 171 28.41 17.92 2.35
CA GLY A 171 28.12 19.23 2.91
C GLY A 171 28.32 20.32 1.86
N ARG A 172 27.46 21.32 1.89
CA ARG A 172 27.83 22.67 1.46
C ARG A 172 28.56 23.35 2.61
#